data_AF-A0A4Q3XTF7-F1
#
_entry.id   AF-A0A4Q3XTF7-F1
#
_cell.length_a   1.000
_cell.length_b   1.000
_cell.length_c   1.000
_cell.angle_alpha   90.00
_cell.angle_beta   90.00
_cell.angle_gamma   90.00
#
_symmetry.space_group_name_H-M   'P 1'
#
loop_
_entity.id
_entity.type
_entity.pdbx_description
1 polymer ?
#
loop_
_entity_poly.entity_id
_entity_poly.type
_entity_poly.pdbx_seq_one_letter_code
_entity_poly.pdbx_strand_id
1 'polypeptide(L)'
;MKWVRLSSVVLVGVFTALLVALLLLSRELLQAHIDETILRFASDASVYYDYYVETYAGTNPLDNWTVFLRASPVLLMMLTRGSLLAIQLFNLALMLITLRVAFDCFRTFHGRMLFLLFCLIFPYFSFGFMSLNKEVYAMCAAIFYGSYMIRGRFWHLALALLLALSARYYMVASLMMLAVVIPRTGSVRYLWILAALIGISLLAPLIKTFIPEYSYENLLDGSGGTAILMAKVIDNFGYAPLYMLKYLLLLLVRPYGLLIGSTEDAIGAVVSIASLVMVTAGLYVLWLGRAKNPVISRLILAAFVAPIPMMWSEIMHWRYYSFVYFFLLNAVVLHLESVWLARPSRVADNPDALPVAGLSQ
;
A
#
# COMPACT_ATOMS: atom_id res chain seq x y z
N MET A 1 -23.07 -16.64 12.08
CA MET A 1 -23.15 -15.35 12.80
C MET A 1 -22.07 -15.12 13.87
N LYS A 2 -21.64 -16.11 14.66
CA LYS A 2 -20.64 -15.91 15.76
C LYS A 2 -19.31 -15.28 15.31
N TRP A 3 -18.78 -15.65 14.14
CA TRP A 3 -17.49 -15.16 13.62
C TRP A 3 -17.46 -13.67 13.23
N VAL A 4 -18.59 -13.10 12.80
CA VAL A 4 -18.69 -11.68 12.45
C VAL A 4 -18.57 -10.80 13.70
N ARG A 5 -19.13 -11.28 14.84
CA ARG A 5 -19.00 -10.61 16.13
C ARG A 5 -17.56 -10.63 16.63
N LEU A 6 -16.87 -11.77 16.55
CA LEU A 6 -15.48 -11.89 17.03
C LEU A 6 -14.50 -10.99 16.27
N SER A 7 -14.60 -10.91 14.92
CA SER A 7 -13.73 -10.01 14.15
C SER A 7 -13.99 -8.53 14.45
N SER A 8 -15.25 -8.17 14.73
CA SER A 8 -15.59 -6.80 15.12
C SER A 8 -15.02 -6.48 16.51
N VAL A 9 -15.08 -7.43 17.46
CA VAL A 9 -14.47 -7.29 18.79
C VAL A 9 -12.95 -7.13 18.68
N VAL A 10 -12.27 -7.90 17.83
CA VAL A 10 -10.82 -7.75 17.62
C VAL A 10 -10.49 -6.37 17.05
N LEU A 11 -11.23 -5.90 16.03
CA LEU A 11 -11.01 -4.56 15.47
C LEU A 11 -11.25 -3.46 16.51
N VAL A 12 -12.29 -3.58 17.33
CA VAL A 12 -12.55 -2.65 18.43
C VAL A 12 -11.42 -2.70 19.46
N GLY A 13 -10.95 -3.90 19.84
CA GLY A 13 -9.83 -4.05 20.77
C GLY A 13 -8.53 -3.41 20.24
N VAL A 14 -8.19 -3.66 18.97
CA VAL A 14 -7.03 -3.03 18.31
C VAL A 14 -7.21 -1.52 18.24
N PHE A 15 -8.39 -1.03 17.86
CA PHE A 15 -8.67 0.41 17.82
C PHE A 15 -8.52 1.06 19.19
N THR A 16 -9.11 0.46 20.23
CA THR A 16 -9.02 0.99 21.60
C THR A 16 -7.57 0.99 22.08
N ALA A 17 -6.81 -0.08 21.81
CA ALA A 17 -5.38 -0.13 22.17
C ALA A 17 -4.58 0.97 21.46
N LEU A 18 -4.80 1.17 20.16
CA LEU A 18 -4.14 2.22 19.39
C LEU A 18 -4.57 3.62 19.82
N LEU A 19 -5.85 3.82 20.14
CA LEU A 19 -6.37 5.09 20.66
C LEU A 19 -5.75 5.42 22.02
N VAL A 20 -5.67 4.43 22.93
CA VAL A 20 -5.02 4.61 24.22
C VAL A 20 -3.55 4.94 24.05
N ALA A 21 -2.83 4.21 23.18
CA ALA A 21 -1.44 4.51 22.86
C ALA A 21 -1.27 5.94 22.30
N LEU A 22 -2.15 6.35 21.38
CA LEU A 22 -2.14 7.69 20.80
C LEU A 22 -2.36 8.78 21.86
N LEU A 23 -3.32 8.59 22.77
CA LEU A 23 -3.60 9.53 23.84
C LEU A 23 -2.41 9.63 24.81
N LEU A 24 -1.82 8.49 25.17
CA LEU A 24 -0.65 8.41 26.06
C LEU A 24 0.61 9.04 25.45
N LEU A 25 0.78 8.95 24.13
CA LEU A 25 1.95 9.47 23.41
C LEU A 25 1.71 10.84 22.77
N SER A 26 0.54 11.44 22.97
CA SER A 26 0.13 12.65 22.22
C SER A 26 1.07 13.84 22.44
N ARG A 27 1.61 13.99 23.65
CA ARG A 27 2.54 15.07 24.01
C ARG A 27 3.91 14.84 23.39
N GLU A 28 4.42 13.62 23.50
CA GLU A 28 5.70 13.18 22.97
C GLU A 28 5.70 13.24 21.43
N LEU A 29 4.58 12.86 20.80
CA LEU A 29 4.41 12.97 19.35
C LEU A 29 4.39 14.43 18.91
N LEU A 30 3.70 15.33 19.63
CA LEU A 30 3.73 16.76 19.32
C LEU A 30 5.15 17.32 19.41
N GLN A 31 5.86 17.00 20.50
CA GLN A 31 7.24 17.42 20.67
C GLN A 31 8.15 16.84 19.57
N ALA A 32 7.93 15.58 19.18
CA ALA A 32 8.70 14.92 18.12
C ALA A 32 8.54 15.57 16.73
N HIS A 33 7.38 16.20 16.47
CA HIS A 33 7.18 16.96 15.23
C HIS A 33 7.89 18.31 15.27
N ILE A 34 8.02 18.92 16.46
CA ILE A 34 8.66 20.23 16.66
C ILE A 34 10.19 20.11 16.68
N ASP A 35 10.73 19.07 17.33
CA ASP A 35 12.18 18.86 17.47
C ASP A 35 12.78 17.99 16.35
N GLU A 36 12.00 17.74 15.29
CA GLU A 36 12.35 16.94 14.11
C GLU A 36 12.71 15.47 14.40
N THR A 37 12.61 14.98 15.63
CA THR A 37 12.92 13.57 15.94
C THR A 37 11.97 12.61 15.21
N ILE A 38 10.78 13.08 14.81
CA ILE A 38 9.85 12.34 13.96
C ILE A 38 10.45 11.97 12.59
N LEU A 39 11.46 12.70 12.08
CA LEU A 39 12.12 12.41 10.80
C LEU A 39 12.72 11.00 10.75
N ARG A 40 13.13 10.47 11.90
CA ARG A 40 13.65 9.09 12.02
C ARG A 40 12.58 8.01 11.79
N PHE A 41 11.31 8.38 11.91
CA PHE A 41 10.16 7.47 11.81
C PHE A 41 9.27 7.78 10.59
N ALA A 42 9.19 9.05 10.19
CA ALA A 42 8.45 9.55 9.05
C ALA A 42 9.14 10.79 8.45
N SER A 43 9.90 10.57 7.39
CA SER A 43 10.78 11.57 6.78
C SER A 43 10.12 12.87 6.31
N ASP A 44 8.81 12.86 6.07
CA ASP A 44 8.09 14.02 5.51
C ASP A 44 7.22 14.73 6.55
N ALA A 45 7.14 14.21 7.79
CA ALA A 45 6.17 14.68 8.78
C ALA A 45 6.49 16.11 9.29
N SER A 46 7.75 16.40 9.63
CA SER A 46 8.17 17.77 10.00
C SER A 46 8.09 18.70 8.80
N VAL A 47 8.53 18.26 7.61
CA VAL A 47 8.45 19.05 6.36
C VAL A 47 7.03 19.54 6.08
N TYR A 48 6.02 18.69 6.25
CA TYR A 48 4.62 19.12 6.11
C TYR A 48 4.21 20.14 7.19
N TYR A 49 4.65 19.92 8.43
CA TYR A 49 4.34 20.81 9.55
C TYR A 49 4.96 22.20 9.34
N ASP A 50 6.24 22.27 8.99
CA ASP A 50 6.95 23.52 8.72
C ASP A 50 6.32 24.27 7.55
N TYR A 51 6.02 23.56 6.46
CA TYR A 51 5.35 24.15 5.30
C TYR A 51 3.97 24.72 5.65
N TYR A 52 3.22 24.06 6.54
CA TYR A 52 1.97 24.61 7.06
C TYR A 52 2.18 25.87 7.88
N VAL A 53 3.11 25.85 8.84
CA VAL A 53 3.39 26.98 9.75
C VAL A 53 3.86 28.20 8.98
N GLU A 54 4.81 28.03 8.06
CA GLU A 54 5.46 29.12 7.33
C GLU A 54 4.57 29.72 6.23
N THR A 55 3.75 28.90 5.57
CA THR A 55 3.05 29.31 4.34
C THR A 55 1.53 29.38 4.49
N TYR A 56 0.91 28.53 5.32
CA TYR A 56 -0.55 28.32 5.29
C TYR A 56 -1.31 28.61 6.58
N ALA A 57 -0.64 28.80 7.73
CA ALA A 57 -1.28 28.92 9.05
C ALA A 57 -2.36 30.02 9.19
N GLY A 58 -2.36 31.02 8.29
CA GLY A 58 -3.37 32.08 8.24
C GLY A 58 -4.23 32.12 6.97
N THR A 59 -4.09 31.13 6.09
CA THR A 59 -4.74 31.13 4.77
C THR A 59 -6.04 30.32 4.79
N ASN A 60 -7.01 30.74 3.97
CA ASN A 60 -8.27 30.00 3.82
C ASN A 60 -8.02 28.71 3.00
N PRO A 61 -8.44 27.53 3.50
CA PRO A 61 -8.32 26.26 2.77
C PRO A 61 -8.98 26.26 1.39
N LEU A 62 -10.09 26.98 1.22
CA LEU A 62 -10.86 26.99 -0.03
C LEU A 62 -10.12 27.72 -1.16
N ASP A 63 -9.29 28.70 -0.82
CA ASP A 63 -8.52 29.49 -1.78
C ASP A 63 -7.25 28.75 -2.24
N ASN A 64 -6.91 27.64 -1.57
CA ASN A 64 -5.67 26.88 -1.76
C ASN A 64 -5.94 25.41 -2.13
N TRP A 65 -6.95 25.16 -2.97
CA TRP A 65 -7.34 23.80 -3.37
C TRP A 65 -6.21 22.97 -4.01
N THR A 66 -5.20 23.62 -4.61
CA THR A 66 -4.02 22.95 -5.18
C THR A 66 -3.16 22.26 -4.11
N VAL A 67 -3.24 22.69 -2.85
CA VAL A 67 -2.60 22.03 -1.70
C VAL A 67 -3.14 20.61 -1.51
N PHE A 68 -4.42 20.37 -1.83
CA PHE A 68 -5.00 19.03 -1.80
C PHE A 68 -4.22 18.05 -2.69
N LEU A 69 -3.79 18.50 -3.87
CA LEU A 69 -3.12 17.66 -4.88
C LEU A 69 -1.63 17.41 -4.58
N ARG A 70 -1.00 18.32 -3.83
CA ARG A 70 0.46 18.31 -3.62
C ARG A 70 0.85 17.96 -2.17
N ALA A 71 0.01 18.34 -1.21
CA ALA A 71 0.28 18.23 0.22
C ALA A 71 -1.03 18.05 1.01
N SER A 72 -1.78 16.97 0.76
CA SER A 72 -3.01 16.69 1.52
C SER A 72 -2.85 16.67 3.04
N PRO A 73 -1.69 16.29 3.66
CA PRO A 73 -1.50 16.45 5.09
C PRO A 73 -1.52 17.93 5.53
N VAL A 74 -1.02 18.84 4.70
CA VAL A 74 -1.05 20.30 4.94
C VAL A 74 -2.47 20.82 4.87
N LEU A 75 -3.27 20.37 3.88
CA LEU A 75 -4.69 20.73 3.85
C LEU A 75 -5.42 20.28 5.12
N LEU A 76 -5.16 19.07 5.60
CA LEU A 76 -5.75 18.59 6.85
C LEU A 76 -5.29 19.45 8.04
N MET A 77 -4.03 19.86 8.09
CA MET A 77 -3.56 20.84 9.08
C MET A 77 -4.29 22.18 8.98
N MET A 78 -4.54 22.70 7.78
CA MET A 78 -5.33 23.93 7.63
C MET A 78 -6.75 23.76 8.16
N LEU A 79 -7.41 22.63 7.84
CA LEU A 79 -8.77 22.32 8.30
C LEU A 79 -8.86 22.11 9.82
N THR A 80 -7.82 21.55 10.43
CA THR A 80 -7.76 21.29 11.89
C THR A 80 -7.03 22.38 12.67
N ARG A 81 -6.67 23.50 12.02
CA ARG A 81 -5.87 24.60 12.59
C ARG A 81 -4.56 24.12 13.23
N GLY A 82 -3.90 23.16 12.58
CA GLY A 82 -2.63 22.58 13.01
C GLY A 82 -2.75 21.51 14.11
N SER A 83 -3.96 21.06 14.46
CA SER A 83 -4.14 20.03 15.48
C SER A 83 -3.68 18.65 14.97
N LEU A 84 -2.47 18.23 15.37
CA LEU A 84 -1.91 16.92 15.05
C LEU A 84 -2.78 15.77 15.58
N LEU A 85 -3.31 15.92 16.80
CA LEU A 85 -4.19 14.92 17.41
C LEU A 85 -5.45 14.68 16.56
N ALA A 86 -6.07 15.75 16.04
CA ALA A 86 -7.24 15.62 15.17
C ALA A 86 -6.89 14.84 13.88
N ILE A 87 -5.72 15.07 13.30
CA ILE A 87 -5.26 14.38 12.08
C ILE A 87 -4.95 12.91 12.36
N GLN A 88 -4.29 12.61 13.48
CA GLN A 88 -4.01 11.24 13.90
C GLN A 88 -5.30 10.46 14.19
N LEU A 89 -6.29 11.08 14.85
CA LEU A 89 -7.61 10.49 15.06
C LEU A 89 -8.33 10.22 13.73
N PHE A 90 -8.24 11.15 12.77
CA PHE A 90 -8.76 10.95 11.42
C PHE A 90 -8.09 9.77 10.72
N ASN A 91 -6.76 9.69 10.73
CA ASN A 91 -6.02 8.58 10.13
C ASN A 91 -6.36 7.24 10.80
N LEU A 92 -6.47 7.21 12.14
CA LEU A 92 -6.87 6.03 12.89
C LEU A 92 -8.28 5.56 12.50
N ALA A 93 -9.24 6.48 12.39
CA ALA A 93 -10.60 6.17 11.94
C ALA A 93 -10.62 5.64 10.50
N LEU A 94 -9.88 6.28 9.59
CA LEU A 94 -9.76 5.86 8.20
C LEU A 94 -9.17 4.45 8.08
N MET A 95 -8.09 4.16 8.81
CA MET A 95 -7.46 2.85 8.81
C MET A 95 -8.38 1.78 9.40
N LEU A 96 -9.14 2.09 10.46
CA LEU A 96 -10.12 1.17 11.02
C LEU A 96 -11.22 0.82 10.01
N ILE A 97 -11.78 1.83 9.32
CA ILE A 97 -12.79 1.62 8.28
C ILE A 97 -12.19 0.76 7.15
N THR A 98 -10.97 1.07 6.73
CA THR A 98 -10.24 0.33 5.71
C THR A 98 -10.05 -1.14 6.10
N LEU A 99 -9.59 -1.41 7.33
CA LEU A 99 -9.44 -2.76 7.88
C LEU A 99 -10.78 -3.49 7.98
N ARG A 100 -11.85 -2.80 8.40
CA ARG A 100 -13.19 -3.38 8.47
C ARG A 100 -13.64 -3.88 7.10
N VAL A 101 -13.40 -3.09 6.06
CA VAL A 101 -13.73 -3.42 4.67
C VAL A 101 -12.88 -4.58 4.14
N ALA A 102 -11.59 -4.57 4.44
CA ALA A 102 -10.69 -5.67 4.10
C ALA A 102 -11.08 -6.98 4.79
N PHE A 103 -11.43 -6.93 6.08
CA PHE A 103 -11.85 -8.10 6.86
C PHE A 103 -13.08 -8.77 6.28
N ASP A 104 -14.00 -7.96 5.76
CA ASP A 104 -15.18 -8.50 5.11
C ASP A 104 -14.83 -9.24 3.79
N CYS A 105 -13.67 -9.02 3.18
CA CYS A 105 -13.21 -9.78 2.01
C CYS A 105 -12.86 -11.24 2.34
N PHE A 106 -12.53 -11.54 3.60
CA PHE A 106 -12.14 -12.87 4.05
C PHE A 106 -13.28 -13.57 4.81
N ARG A 107 -13.47 -14.87 4.54
CA ARG A 107 -14.60 -15.66 5.07
C ARG A 107 -14.33 -16.22 6.45
N THR A 108 -13.08 -16.57 6.72
CA THR A 108 -12.60 -17.26 7.92
C THR A 108 -11.98 -16.27 8.90
N PHE A 109 -12.06 -16.59 10.18
CA PHE A 109 -11.37 -15.82 11.22
C PHE A 109 -9.85 -15.83 11.02
N HIS A 110 -9.29 -17.00 10.68
CA HIS A 110 -7.86 -17.17 10.40
C HIS A 110 -7.39 -16.26 9.25
N GLY A 111 -8.13 -16.18 8.14
CA GLY A 111 -7.78 -15.28 7.02
C GLY A 111 -7.76 -13.81 7.44
N ARG A 112 -8.72 -13.37 8.25
CA ARG A 112 -8.75 -11.99 8.78
C ARG A 112 -7.58 -11.69 9.71
N MET A 113 -7.24 -12.61 10.61
CA MET A 113 -6.12 -12.44 11.53
C MET A 113 -4.78 -12.47 10.79
N LEU A 114 -4.64 -13.33 9.78
CA LEU A 114 -3.46 -13.38 8.93
C LEU A 114 -3.26 -12.06 8.17
N PHE A 115 -4.35 -11.52 7.60
CA PHE A 115 -4.32 -10.21 6.94
C PHE A 115 -3.87 -9.11 7.91
N LEU A 116 -4.45 -9.05 9.11
CA LEU A 116 -4.07 -8.08 10.14
C LEU A 116 -2.60 -8.20 10.55
N LEU A 117 -2.14 -9.44 10.81
CA LEU A 117 -0.77 -9.71 11.20
C LEU A 117 0.22 -9.18 10.13
N PHE A 118 -0.02 -9.49 8.86
CA PHE A 118 0.84 -9.00 7.80
C PHE A 118 0.74 -7.48 7.61
N CYS A 119 -0.43 -6.86 7.83
CA CYS A 119 -0.51 -5.41 7.88
C CYS A 119 0.42 -4.83 8.96
N LEU A 120 0.41 -5.40 10.17
CA LEU A 120 1.24 -4.93 11.29
C LEU A 120 2.75 -5.17 11.11
N ILE A 121 3.12 -6.21 10.35
CA ILE A 121 4.52 -6.45 9.95
C ILE A 121 5.04 -5.34 9.03
N PHE A 122 4.17 -4.69 8.26
CA PHE A 122 4.55 -3.59 7.38
C PHE A 122 4.73 -2.30 8.21
N PRO A 123 5.96 -1.79 8.41
CA PRO A 123 6.22 -0.71 9.36
C PRO A 123 5.39 0.55 9.12
N TYR A 124 5.22 0.96 7.86
CA TYR A 124 4.42 2.15 7.53
C TYR A 124 2.95 2.01 7.90
N PHE A 125 2.39 0.80 7.90
CA PHE A 125 1.04 0.58 8.37
C PHE A 125 0.97 0.88 9.88
N SER A 126 1.92 0.36 10.66
CA SER A 126 1.99 0.57 12.10
C SER A 126 2.30 2.03 12.48
N PHE A 127 3.18 2.71 11.74
CA PHE A 127 3.48 4.14 11.96
C PHE A 127 2.39 5.07 11.41
N GLY A 128 1.62 4.62 10.44
CA GLY A 128 0.51 5.38 9.85
C GLY A 128 -0.54 5.84 10.88
N PHE A 129 -0.64 5.12 12.00
CA PHE A 129 -1.52 5.48 13.11
C PHE A 129 -1.03 6.67 13.93
N MET A 130 0.26 7.00 13.89
CA MET A 130 0.89 7.96 14.82
C MET A 130 1.56 9.15 14.13
N SER A 131 1.62 9.20 12.80
CA SER A 131 2.39 10.21 12.07
C SER A 131 1.57 10.94 10.99
N LEU A 132 1.94 12.19 10.73
CA LEU A 132 1.55 12.94 9.53
C LEU A 132 2.19 12.32 8.29
N ASN A 133 1.50 11.34 7.69
CA ASN A 133 2.05 10.64 6.54
C ASN A 133 1.00 10.38 5.46
N LYS A 134 1.24 10.93 4.26
CA LYS A 134 0.42 10.67 3.06
C LYS A 134 0.42 9.21 2.62
N GLU A 135 1.42 8.43 3.04
CA GLU A 135 1.47 6.99 2.73
C GLU A 135 0.31 6.23 3.39
N VAL A 136 -0.32 6.75 4.45
CA VAL A 136 -1.57 6.19 4.99
C VAL A 136 -2.65 6.13 3.91
N TYR A 137 -2.80 7.19 3.14
CA TYR A 137 -3.79 7.26 2.06
C TYR A 137 -3.43 6.31 0.92
N ALA A 138 -2.14 6.17 0.60
CA ALA A 138 -1.66 5.22 -0.41
C ALA A 138 -1.99 3.76 -0.04
N MET A 139 -1.69 3.37 1.21
CA MET A 139 -1.98 2.04 1.72
C MET A 139 -3.48 1.77 1.76
N CYS A 140 -4.26 2.72 2.27
CA CYS A 140 -5.71 2.58 2.32
C CYS A 140 -6.31 2.47 0.91
N ALA A 141 -5.82 3.27 -0.05
CA ALA A 141 -6.22 3.19 -1.45
C ALA A 141 -5.95 1.80 -2.05
N ALA A 142 -4.77 1.22 -1.82
CA ALA A 142 -4.43 -0.13 -2.27
C ALA A 142 -5.36 -1.20 -1.66
N ILE A 143 -5.65 -1.11 -0.36
CA ILE A 143 -6.55 -2.04 0.34
C ILE A 143 -7.99 -1.91 -0.18
N PHE A 144 -8.49 -0.69 -0.37
CA PHE A 144 -9.81 -0.45 -0.94
C PHE A 144 -9.90 -0.96 -2.38
N TYR A 145 -8.89 -0.72 -3.21
CA TYR A 145 -8.87 -1.25 -4.58
C TYR A 145 -8.79 -2.79 -4.60
N GLY A 146 -7.98 -3.40 -3.73
CA GLY A 146 -7.96 -4.85 -3.54
C GLY A 146 -9.35 -5.39 -3.14
N SER A 147 -10.02 -4.70 -2.21
CA SER A 147 -11.38 -5.02 -1.77
C SER A 147 -12.41 -4.81 -2.88
N TYR A 148 -12.22 -3.83 -3.78
CA TYR A 148 -13.02 -3.66 -4.99
C TYR A 148 -12.84 -4.86 -5.93
N MET A 149 -11.60 -5.30 -6.18
CA MET A 149 -11.34 -6.46 -7.04
C MET A 149 -11.98 -7.75 -6.51
N ILE A 150 -12.01 -7.93 -5.18
CA ILE A 150 -12.61 -9.10 -4.54
C ILE A 150 -14.15 -9.01 -4.53
N ARG A 151 -14.72 -7.87 -4.08
CA ARG A 151 -16.16 -7.76 -3.78
C ARG A 151 -16.99 -7.05 -4.85
N GLY A 152 -16.36 -6.19 -5.64
CA GLY A 152 -17.02 -5.49 -6.74
C GLY A 152 -17.86 -4.27 -6.39
N ARG A 153 -17.78 -3.78 -5.15
CA ARG A 153 -18.57 -2.63 -4.73
C ARG A 153 -17.93 -1.36 -5.28
N PHE A 154 -18.66 -0.61 -6.11
CA PHE A 154 -18.13 0.59 -6.76
C PHE A 154 -17.62 1.65 -5.77
N TRP A 155 -18.26 1.78 -4.60
CA TRP A 155 -17.80 2.72 -3.58
C TRP A 155 -16.40 2.39 -3.05
N HIS A 156 -15.94 1.12 -3.07
CA HIS A 156 -14.56 0.78 -2.76
C HIS A 156 -13.60 1.41 -3.77
N LEU A 157 -13.94 1.39 -5.08
CA LEU A 157 -13.13 2.00 -6.13
C LEU A 157 -13.13 3.53 -5.99
N ALA A 158 -14.29 4.14 -5.75
CA ALA A 158 -14.41 5.59 -5.57
C ALA A 158 -13.56 6.08 -4.38
N LEU A 159 -13.62 5.39 -3.24
CA LEU A 159 -12.76 5.70 -2.09
C LEU A 159 -11.28 5.44 -2.39
N ALA A 160 -10.94 4.37 -3.11
CA ALA A 160 -9.56 4.10 -3.50
C ALA A 160 -8.99 5.23 -4.36
N LEU A 161 -9.75 5.74 -5.33
CA LEU A 161 -9.34 6.86 -6.19
C LEU A 161 -9.23 8.17 -5.40
N LEU A 162 -10.18 8.46 -4.50
CA LEU A 162 -10.12 9.64 -3.64
C LEU A 162 -8.89 9.62 -2.73
N LEU A 163 -8.62 8.48 -2.09
CA LEU A 163 -7.45 8.31 -1.23
C LEU A 163 -6.14 8.33 -2.02
N ALA A 164 -6.12 7.75 -3.23
CA ALA A 164 -4.97 7.86 -4.12
C ALA A 164 -4.71 9.31 -4.52
N LEU A 165 -5.76 10.11 -4.74
CA LEU A 165 -5.65 11.53 -5.06
C LEU A 165 -5.06 12.31 -3.87
N SER A 166 -5.52 12.03 -2.66
CA SER A 166 -4.94 12.58 -1.42
C SER A 166 -3.50 12.10 -1.19
N ALA A 167 -3.15 10.89 -1.60
CA ALA A 167 -1.78 10.41 -1.51
C ALA A 167 -0.89 11.19 -2.48
N ARG A 168 -1.04 10.91 -3.79
CA ARG A 168 -0.31 11.56 -4.89
C ARG A 168 -1.06 11.34 -6.21
N TYR A 169 -1.11 12.36 -7.07
CA TYR A 169 -1.82 12.31 -8.35
C TYR A 169 -1.47 11.12 -9.25
N TYR A 170 -0.20 10.69 -9.30
CA TYR A 170 0.21 9.56 -10.13
C TYR A 170 -0.32 8.21 -9.61
N MET A 171 -0.68 8.10 -8.33
CA MET A 171 -1.32 6.89 -7.80
C MET A 171 -2.74 6.74 -8.34
N VAL A 172 -3.43 7.85 -8.58
CA VAL A 172 -4.74 7.86 -9.24
C VAL A 172 -4.59 7.36 -10.67
N ALA A 173 -3.59 7.86 -11.40
CA ALA A 173 -3.28 7.38 -12.75
C ALA A 173 -3.01 5.87 -12.76
N SER A 174 -2.24 5.36 -11.81
CA SER A 174 -2.03 3.92 -11.62
C SER A 174 -3.32 3.14 -11.40
N LEU A 175 -4.19 3.57 -10.48
CA LEU A 175 -5.45 2.88 -10.20
C LEU A 175 -6.43 2.94 -11.37
N MET A 176 -6.53 4.08 -12.05
CA MET A 176 -7.35 4.24 -13.25
C MET A 176 -6.84 3.33 -14.37
N MET A 177 -5.51 3.30 -14.58
CA MET A 177 -4.89 2.38 -15.54
C MET A 177 -5.26 0.94 -15.20
N LEU A 178 -5.06 0.49 -13.95
CA LEU A 178 -5.43 -0.86 -13.50
C LEU A 178 -6.90 -1.19 -13.77
N ALA A 179 -7.82 -0.26 -13.53
CA ALA A 179 -9.25 -0.47 -13.75
C ALA A 179 -9.56 -0.74 -15.23
N VAL A 180 -8.75 -0.18 -16.14
CA VAL A 180 -8.86 -0.38 -17.59
C VAL A 180 -8.13 -1.65 -18.04
N VAL A 181 -6.89 -1.87 -17.60
CA VAL A 181 -6.02 -2.95 -18.12
C VAL A 181 -6.27 -4.30 -17.45
N ILE A 182 -6.67 -4.29 -16.17
CA ILE A 182 -7.00 -5.48 -15.38
C ILE A 182 -8.42 -5.27 -14.85
N PRO A 183 -9.44 -5.28 -15.75
CA PRO A 183 -10.80 -5.06 -15.32
C PRO A 183 -11.23 -6.19 -14.39
N ARG A 184 -12.04 -5.84 -13.38
CA ARG A 184 -12.61 -6.82 -12.45
C ARG A 184 -13.41 -7.90 -13.19
N THR A 185 -14.18 -7.49 -14.19
CA THR A 185 -14.99 -8.38 -15.03
C THR A 185 -14.41 -8.39 -16.45
N GLY A 186 -14.17 -9.58 -17.01
CA GLY A 186 -13.59 -9.75 -18.34
C GLY A 186 -12.12 -10.21 -18.34
N SER A 187 -11.52 -10.28 -19.53
CA SER A 187 -10.14 -10.68 -19.71
C SER A 187 -9.16 -9.56 -19.38
N VAL A 188 -7.95 -9.94 -18.95
CA VAL A 188 -6.83 -9.01 -18.80
C VAL A 188 -6.43 -8.50 -20.18
N ARG A 189 -6.21 -7.19 -20.29
CA ARG A 189 -5.91 -6.51 -21.53
C ARG A 189 -4.40 -6.30 -21.71
N TYR A 190 -3.66 -7.39 -21.95
CA TYR A 190 -2.19 -7.37 -22.03
C TYR A 190 -1.63 -6.38 -23.06
N LEU A 191 -2.30 -6.20 -24.20
CA LEU A 191 -1.90 -5.24 -25.22
C LEU A 191 -1.89 -3.79 -24.70
N TRP A 192 -2.82 -3.45 -23.81
CA TRP A 192 -2.88 -2.12 -23.20
C TRP A 192 -1.80 -1.91 -22.13
N ILE A 193 -1.37 -2.99 -21.45
CA ILE A 193 -0.21 -2.94 -20.54
C ILE A 193 1.06 -2.66 -21.36
N LEU A 194 1.24 -3.37 -22.48
CA LEU A 194 2.37 -3.16 -23.39
C LEU A 194 2.34 -1.75 -23.98
N ALA A 195 1.16 -1.28 -24.43
CA ALA A 195 0.98 0.08 -24.94
C ALA A 195 1.30 1.14 -23.88
N ALA A 196 0.95 0.92 -22.60
CA ALA A 196 1.32 1.82 -21.52
C ALA A 196 2.83 1.86 -21.30
N LEU A 197 3.52 0.72 -21.30
CA LEU A 197 4.98 0.65 -21.18
C LEU A 197 5.68 1.38 -22.34
N ILE A 198 5.28 1.10 -23.58
CA ILE A 198 5.83 1.77 -24.77
C ILE A 198 5.49 3.26 -24.76
N GLY A 199 4.25 3.61 -24.43
CA GLY A 199 3.81 5.00 -24.35
C GLY A 199 4.62 5.80 -23.35
N ILE A 200 4.87 5.26 -22.15
CA ILE A 200 5.72 5.91 -21.15
C ILE A 200 7.18 5.98 -21.63
N SER A 201 7.72 4.92 -22.26
CA SER A 201 9.06 4.97 -22.87
C SER A 201 9.21 6.13 -23.86
N LEU A 202 8.17 6.43 -24.64
CA LEU A 202 8.17 7.51 -25.63
C LEU A 202 7.92 8.88 -24.99
N LEU A 203 6.95 8.98 -24.09
CA LEU A 203 6.53 10.24 -23.48
C LEU A 203 7.51 10.74 -22.41
N ALA A 204 8.19 9.84 -21.70
CA ALA A 204 9.06 10.23 -20.59
C ALA A 204 10.22 11.14 -21.03
N PRO A 205 11.01 10.82 -22.08
CA PRO A 205 12.04 11.71 -22.60
C PRO A 205 11.46 13.01 -23.16
N LEU A 206 10.35 12.93 -23.90
CA LEU A 206 9.69 14.10 -24.49
C LEU A 206 9.28 15.11 -23.42
N ILE A 207 8.65 14.65 -22.34
CA ILE A 207 8.22 15.54 -21.25
C ILE A 207 9.43 16.19 -20.56
N LYS A 208 10.55 15.48 -20.40
CA LYS A 208 11.78 16.09 -19.88
C LYS A 208 12.35 17.17 -20.80
N THR A 209 12.19 17.05 -22.13
CA THR A 209 12.61 18.12 -23.05
C THR A 209 11.73 19.37 -22.94
N PHE A 210 10.45 19.22 -22.60
CA PHE A 210 9.53 20.36 -22.42
C PHE A 210 9.57 20.99 -21.03
N ILE A 211 9.95 20.20 -20.01
CA ILE A 211 10.06 20.64 -18.62
C ILE A 211 11.46 20.27 -18.13
N PRO A 212 12.47 21.11 -18.44
CA PRO A 212 13.79 20.98 -17.83
C PRO A 212 13.63 20.94 -16.31
N GLU A 213 14.33 20.05 -15.60
CA GLU A 213 14.20 19.76 -14.15
C GLU A 213 13.07 18.78 -13.73
N TYR A 214 12.23 18.28 -14.64
CA TYR A 214 11.16 17.31 -14.28
C TYR A 214 11.69 16.00 -13.66
N SER A 215 12.87 15.54 -14.10
CA SER A 215 13.69 14.65 -13.26
C SER A 215 14.76 15.50 -12.61
N TYR A 216 14.59 15.82 -11.34
CA TYR A 216 15.62 16.48 -10.54
C TYR A 216 16.95 15.74 -10.68
N GLU A 217 17.83 16.20 -11.57
CA GLU A 217 19.21 15.71 -11.66
C GLU A 217 19.96 16.02 -10.35
N ASN A 218 19.57 17.09 -9.66
CA ASN A 218 20.03 17.42 -8.31
C ASN A 218 19.57 16.42 -7.23
N LEU A 219 18.53 15.59 -7.47
CA LEU A 219 18.16 14.45 -6.61
C LEU A 219 18.97 13.18 -6.94
N LEU A 220 19.77 13.20 -8.02
CA LEU A 220 20.70 12.11 -8.33
C LEU A 220 22.01 12.24 -7.55
N ASP A 221 22.35 13.44 -7.09
CA ASP A 221 23.49 13.67 -6.19
C ASP A 221 23.26 12.94 -4.85
N GLY A 222 23.99 11.85 -4.65
CA GLY A 222 23.85 10.96 -3.48
C GLY A 222 23.06 9.67 -3.74
N SER A 223 22.39 9.53 -4.89
CA SER A 223 21.51 8.36 -5.20
C SER A 223 22.25 7.11 -5.74
N GLY A 224 23.57 7.20 -5.91
CA GLY A 224 24.44 6.12 -6.37
C GLY A 224 24.42 5.86 -7.88
N GLY A 225 25.45 5.19 -8.40
CA GLY A 225 25.63 4.97 -9.85
C GLY A 225 24.47 4.23 -10.54
N THR A 226 23.70 3.43 -9.79
CA THR A 226 22.50 2.74 -10.30
C THR A 226 21.38 3.71 -10.68
N ALA A 227 21.17 4.78 -9.91
CA ALA A 227 20.14 5.78 -10.22
C ALA A 227 20.48 6.54 -11.51
N ILE A 228 21.76 6.92 -11.66
CA ILE A 228 22.28 7.62 -12.85
C ILE A 228 22.13 6.73 -14.09
N LEU A 229 22.49 5.45 -13.98
CA LEU A 229 22.31 4.49 -15.07
C LEU A 229 20.83 4.36 -15.46
N MET A 230 19.94 4.23 -14.47
CA MET A 230 18.50 4.14 -14.73
C MET A 230 17.95 5.40 -15.39
N ALA A 231 18.37 6.59 -14.94
CA ALA A 231 17.98 7.86 -15.55
C ALA A 231 18.41 7.92 -17.02
N LYS A 232 19.67 7.63 -17.32
CA LYS A 232 20.20 7.60 -18.69
C LYS A 232 19.47 6.60 -19.59
N VAL A 233 19.11 5.44 -19.08
CA VAL A 233 18.35 4.44 -19.87
C VAL A 233 16.94 4.96 -20.16
N ILE A 234 16.27 5.62 -19.20
CA ILE A 234 14.96 6.24 -19.41
C ILE A 234 15.05 7.34 -20.47
N ASP A 235 16.09 8.18 -20.41
CA ASP A 235 16.31 9.28 -21.37
C ASP A 235 16.52 8.77 -22.79
N ASN A 236 17.04 7.55 -22.93
CA ASN A 236 17.19 6.83 -24.21
C ASN A 236 15.99 5.92 -24.53
N PHE A 237 14.77 6.30 -24.13
CA PHE A 237 13.52 5.58 -24.42
C PHE A 237 13.45 4.15 -23.85
N GLY A 238 14.32 3.81 -22.91
CA GLY A 238 14.49 2.46 -22.37
C GLY A 238 13.61 2.12 -21.17
N TYR A 239 12.54 2.88 -20.89
CA TYR A 239 11.71 2.67 -19.69
C TYR A 239 11.10 1.27 -19.62
N ALA A 240 10.48 0.79 -20.71
CA ALA A 240 9.80 -0.50 -20.78
C ALA A 240 10.68 -1.71 -20.36
N PRO A 241 11.87 -1.94 -20.96
CA PRO A 241 12.74 -3.03 -20.52
C PRO A 241 13.37 -2.77 -19.15
N LEU A 242 13.60 -1.50 -18.78
CA LEU A 242 14.17 -1.15 -17.48
C LEU A 242 13.19 -1.34 -16.33
N TYR A 243 11.89 -1.16 -16.55
CA TYR A 243 10.86 -1.15 -15.52
C TYR A 243 10.95 -2.34 -14.55
N MET A 244 10.97 -3.56 -15.09
CA MET A 244 11.01 -4.77 -14.25
C MET A 244 12.35 -4.92 -13.54
N LEU A 245 13.46 -4.61 -14.23
CA LEU A 245 14.79 -4.66 -13.63
C LEU A 245 14.91 -3.66 -12.49
N LYS A 246 14.45 -2.42 -12.69
CA LYS A 246 14.39 -1.37 -11.69
C LYS A 246 13.54 -1.78 -10.48
N TYR A 247 12.38 -2.37 -10.73
CA TYR A 247 11.49 -2.85 -9.68
C TYR A 247 12.18 -3.86 -8.76
N LEU A 248 12.90 -4.82 -9.34
CA LEU A 248 13.64 -5.85 -8.60
C LEU A 248 14.90 -5.32 -7.92
N LEU A 249 15.67 -4.45 -8.59
CA LEU A 249 16.89 -3.87 -8.01
C LEU A 249 16.57 -3.03 -6.77
N LEU A 250 15.53 -2.20 -6.82
CA LEU A 250 15.13 -1.37 -5.69
C LEU A 250 14.68 -2.20 -4.46
N LEU A 251 14.19 -3.44 -4.65
CA LEU A 251 13.86 -4.36 -3.55
C LEU A 251 15.12 -4.89 -2.87
N LEU A 252 16.23 -5.01 -3.60
CA LEU A 252 17.49 -5.59 -3.12
C LEU A 252 18.47 -4.54 -2.58
N VAL A 253 18.43 -3.31 -3.10
CA VAL A 253 19.38 -2.24 -2.74
C VAL A 253 19.25 -1.85 -1.27
N ARG A 254 18.03 -1.75 -0.71
CA ARG A 254 17.84 -1.30 0.69
C ARG A 254 18.32 -2.33 1.72
N PRO A 255 18.00 -3.64 1.60
CA PRO A 255 18.59 -4.67 2.47
C PRO A 255 20.11 -4.74 2.32
N TYR A 256 20.63 -4.58 1.09
CA TYR A 256 22.07 -4.55 0.85
C TYR A 256 22.75 -3.36 1.54
N GLY A 257 22.15 -2.16 1.49
CA GLY A 257 22.62 -0.97 2.20
C GLY A 257 22.80 -1.21 3.71
N LEU A 258 21.85 -1.94 4.32
CA LEU A 258 21.94 -2.31 5.74
C LEU A 258 23.08 -3.31 6.02
N LEU A 259 23.33 -4.26 5.11
CA LEU A 259 24.43 -5.22 5.24
C LEU A 259 25.82 -4.58 5.17
N ILE A 260 25.96 -3.48 4.41
CA ILE A 260 27.21 -2.73 4.29
C ILE A 260 27.35 -1.60 5.32
N GLY A 261 26.44 -1.51 6.29
CA GLY A 261 26.53 -0.59 7.43
C GLY A 261 25.88 0.78 7.24
N SER A 262 25.08 1.00 6.19
CA SER A 262 24.25 2.20 6.07
C SER A 262 23.07 2.10 7.04
N THR A 263 23.08 2.90 8.10
CA THR A 263 22.02 2.92 9.13
C THR A 263 20.92 3.94 8.86
N GLU A 264 21.09 4.80 7.85
CA GLU A 264 20.17 5.91 7.54
C GLU A 264 18.77 5.47 7.09
N ASP A 265 18.56 4.18 6.74
CA ASP A 265 17.26 3.70 6.28
C ASP A 265 16.90 2.26 6.70
N ALA A 266 17.03 1.97 8.01
CA ALA A 266 16.65 0.66 8.57
C ALA A 266 15.16 0.32 8.33
N ILE A 267 14.26 1.31 8.39
CA ILE A 267 12.83 1.11 8.13
C ILE A 267 12.59 0.76 6.65
N GLY A 268 13.25 1.47 5.72
CA GLY A 268 13.21 1.14 4.30
C GLY A 268 13.73 -0.26 4.01
N ALA A 269 14.77 -0.74 4.71
CA ALA A 269 15.25 -2.11 4.60
C ALA A 269 14.19 -3.15 5.04
N VAL A 270 13.54 -2.95 6.19
CA VAL A 270 12.45 -3.84 6.66
C VAL A 270 11.30 -3.88 5.66
N VAL A 271 10.94 -2.73 5.11
CA VAL A 271 9.86 -2.58 4.11
C VAL A 271 10.21 -3.32 2.82
N SER A 272 11.45 -3.19 2.35
CA SER A 272 11.94 -3.94 1.19
C SER A 272 11.97 -5.45 1.45
N ILE A 273 12.39 -5.91 2.63
CA ILE A 273 12.36 -7.33 3.00
C ILE A 273 10.93 -7.85 3.02
N ALA A 274 10.01 -7.15 3.70
CA ALA A 274 8.61 -7.53 3.77
C ALA A 274 7.97 -7.61 2.37
N SER A 275 8.33 -6.67 1.50
CA SER A 275 7.86 -6.63 0.11
C SER A 275 8.46 -7.75 -0.73
N LEU A 276 9.74 -8.07 -0.54
CA LEU A 276 10.40 -9.21 -1.19
C LEU A 276 9.72 -10.53 -0.79
N VAL A 277 9.44 -10.73 0.50
CA VAL A 277 8.70 -11.90 0.99
C VAL A 277 7.33 -12.01 0.31
N MET A 278 6.58 -10.90 0.21
CA MET A 278 5.28 -10.91 -0.47
C MET A 278 5.38 -11.15 -1.97
N VAL A 279 6.40 -10.62 -2.65
CA VAL A 279 6.65 -10.86 -4.08
C VAL A 279 6.96 -12.34 -4.28
N THR A 280 7.87 -12.92 -3.50
CA THR A 280 8.21 -14.34 -3.57
C THR A 280 7.00 -15.22 -3.27
N ALA A 281 6.20 -14.88 -2.26
CA ALA A 281 4.96 -15.60 -1.95
C ALA A 281 3.94 -15.51 -3.10
N GLY A 282 3.74 -14.33 -3.69
CA GLY A 282 2.87 -14.15 -4.85
C GLY A 282 3.32 -14.95 -6.07
N LEU A 283 4.61 -14.92 -6.40
CA LEU A 283 5.19 -15.70 -7.48
C LEU A 283 5.06 -17.21 -7.23
N TYR A 284 5.26 -17.66 -5.99
CA TYR A 284 5.05 -19.05 -5.59
C TYR A 284 3.59 -19.50 -5.78
N VAL A 285 2.62 -18.64 -5.42
CA VAL A 285 1.19 -18.89 -5.66
C VAL A 285 0.86 -19.03 -7.14
N LEU A 286 1.47 -18.20 -8.01
CA LEU A 286 1.34 -18.33 -9.47
C LEU A 286 1.97 -19.62 -9.98
N TRP A 287 3.21 -19.91 -9.56
CA TRP A 287 4.01 -21.04 -10.04
C TRP A 287 3.36 -22.39 -9.75
N LEU A 288 2.75 -22.56 -8.58
CA LEU A 288 2.08 -23.82 -8.22
C LEU A 288 0.85 -24.15 -9.09
N GLY A 289 0.46 -23.29 -10.05
CA GLY A 289 -0.76 -23.47 -10.85
C GLY A 289 -2.05 -23.47 -10.00
N ARG A 290 -1.93 -23.09 -8.72
CA ARG A 290 -3.04 -23.05 -7.75
C ARG A 290 -3.78 -21.72 -7.75
N ALA A 291 -3.38 -20.78 -8.60
CA ALA A 291 -4.14 -19.58 -8.90
C ALA A 291 -5.34 -19.86 -9.83
N LYS A 292 -6.10 -20.93 -9.55
CA LYS A 292 -7.36 -21.23 -10.25
C LYS A 292 -8.42 -20.14 -10.05
N ASN A 293 -8.27 -19.36 -8.97
CA ASN A 293 -9.13 -18.20 -8.73
C ASN A 293 -8.62 -17.00 -9.55
N PRO A 294 -9.38 -16.51 -10.55
CA PRO A 294 -8.96 -15.40 -11.40
C PRO A 294 -8.73 -14.10 -10.62
N VAL A 295 -9.38 -13.92 -9.46
CA VAL A 295 -9.18 -12.74 -8.60
C VAL A 295 -7.75 -12.74 -8.03
N ILE A 296 -7.23 -13.89 -7.62
CA ILE A 296 -5.87 -14.02 -7.07
C ILE A 296 -4.85 -13.64 -8.13
N SER A 297 -4.94 -14.23 -9.33
CA SER A 297 -4.03 -13.92 -10.43
C SER A 297 -4.08 -12.45 -10.85
N ARG A 298 -5.28 -11.85 -10.86
CA ARG A 298 -5.44 -10.42 -11.18
C ARG A 298 -4.86 -9.51 -10.10
N LEU A 299 -4.97 -9.85 -8.82
CA LEU A 299 -4.35 -9.09 -7.74
C LEU A 299 -2.82 -9.15 -7.81
N ILE A 300 -2.25 -10.33 -8.11
CA ILE A 300 -0.80 -10.49 -8.30
C ILE A 300 -0.35 -9.70 -9.53
N LEU A 301 -1.09 -9.77 -10.64
CA LEU A 301 -0.78 -8.97 -11.82
C LEU A 301 -0.91 -7.47 -11.55
N ALA A 302 -1.94 -7.06 -10.80
CA ALA A 302 -2.12 -5.66 -10.41
C ALA A 302 -0.91 -5.16 -9.60
N ALA A 303 -0.36 -5.98 -8.72
CA ALA A 303 0.89 -5.67 -8.00
C ALA A 303 2.07 -5.36 -8.93
N PHE A 304 2.23 -6.08 -10.04
CA PHE A 304 3.32 -5.84 -11.00
C PHE A 304 3.01 -4.75 -12.03
N VAL A 305 1.75 -4.39 -12.23
CA VAL A 305 1.32 -3.42 -13.24
C VAL A 305 1.08 -2.04 -12.62
N ALA A 306 0.63 -1.97 -11.36
CA ALA A 306 0.34 -0.71 -10.67
C ALA A 306 1.53 0.27 -10.68
N PRO A 307 2.79 -0.16 -10.49
CA PRO A 307 3.92 0.76 -10.48
C PRO A 307 4.28 1.35 -11.86
N ILE A 308 3.70 0.89 -12.97
CA ILE A 308 4.06 1.36 -14.31
C ILE A 308 3.95 2.89 -14.46
N PRO A 309 2.86 3.58 -14.05
CA PRO A 309 2.84 5.04 -14.07
C PRO A 309 3.67 5.68 -12.95
N MET A 310 3.85 4.99 -11.81
CA MET A 310 4.50 5.56 -10.62
C MET A 310 6.03 5.60 -10.76
N MET A 311 6.62 4.55 -11.35
CA MET A 311 8.07 4.42 -11.47
C MET A 311 8.69 5.35 -12.51
N TRP A 312 7.88 6.02 -13.31
CA TRP A 312 8.35 7.08 -14.20
C TRP A 312 8.55 8.40 -13.44
N SER A 313 7.63 8.79 -12.55
CA SER A 313 7.67 10.10 -11.89
C SER A 313 8.76 10.22 -10.82
N GLU A 314 9.18 9.12 -10.17
CA GLU A 314 10.26 9.19 -9.17
C GLU A 314 11.22 7.99 -9.29
N ILE A 315 12.48 8.27 -9.60
CA ILE A 315 13.42 7.27 -10.13
C ILE A 315 13.91 6.27 -9.07
N MET A 316 13.96 6.62 -7.78
CA MET A 316 14.46 5.74 -6.71
C MET A 316 13.58 5.66 -5.45
N HIS A 317 12.32 6.10 -5.50
CA HIS A 317 11.46 6.03 -4.33
C HIS A 317 10.97 4.60 -4.08
N TRP A 318 11.31 4.05 -2.91
CA TRP A 318 10.85 2.73 -2.45
C TRP A 318 9.36 2.73 -2.06
N ARG A 319 8.73 3.91 -1.99
CA ARG A 319 7.39 4.12 -1.43
C ARG A 319 6.28 3.38 -2.18
N TYR A 320 6.50 3.06 -3.46
CA TYR A 320 5.60 2.21 -4.28
C TYR A 320 5.46 0.79 -3.73
N TYR A 321 6.40 0.31 -2.91
CA TYR A 321 6.31 -1.00 -2.30
C TYR A 321 5.15 -1.13 -1.33
N SER A 322 4.78 -0.05 -0.64
CA SER A 322 3.56 -0.04 0.18
C SER A 322 2.33 -0.40 -0.65
N PHE A 323 2.23 0.18 -1.84
CA PHE A 323 1.12 -0.03 -2.76
C PHE A 323 1.06 -1.46 -3.28
N VAL A 324 2.21 -2.00 -3.71
CA VAL A 324 2.32 -3.37 -4.24
C VAL A 324 2.11 -4.41 -3.15
N TYR A 325 2.64 -4.16 -1.95
CA TYR A 325 2.53 -5.04 -0.79
C TYR A 325 1.08 -5.40 -0.50
N PHE A 326 0.16 -4.42 -0.47
CA PHE A 326 -1.24 -4.70 -0.14
C PHE A 326 -1.99 -5.46 -1.24
N PHE A 327 -1.62 -5.35 -2.51
CA PHE A 327 -2.19 -6.21 -3.57
C PHE A 327 -1.74 -7.66 -3.41
N LEU A 328 -0.44 -7.88 -3.17
CA LEU A 328 0.11 -9.21 -2.93
C LEU A 328 -0.43 -9.81 -1.64
N LEU A 329 -0.54 -9.03 -0.58
CA LEU A 329 -1.12 -9.46 0.69
C LEU A 329 -2.54 -9.96 0.51
N ASN A 330 -3.40 -9.21 -0.17
CA ASN A 330 -4.77 -9.65 -0.48
C ASN A 330 -4.77 -10.98 -1.27
N ALA A 331 -3.89 -11.11 -2.26
CA ALA A 331 -3.79 -12.32 -3.08
C ALA A 331 -3.33 -13.55 -2.26
N VAL A 332 -2.28 -13.39 -1.46
CA VAL A 332 -1.67 -14.45 -0.65
C VAL A 332 -2.64 -14.91 0.44
N VAL A 333 -3.27 -13.99 1.17
CA VAL A 333 -4.25 -14.35 2.21
C VAL A 333 -5.45 -15.07 1.60
N LEU A 334 -5.97 -14.58 0.47
CA LEU A 334 -7.09 -15.21 -0.24
C LEU A 334 -6.72 -16.62 -0.74
N HIS A 335 -5.49 -16.81 -1.19
CA HIS A 335 -4.96 -18.13 -1.56
C HIS A 335 -4.92 -19.07 -0.35
N LEU A 336 -4.29 -18.65 0.75
CA LEU A 336 -4.16 -19.47 1.96
C LEU A 336 -5.52 -19.86 2.54
N GLU A 337 -6.48 -18.92 2.53
CA GLU A 337 -7.86 -19.20 2.93
C GLU A 337 -8.50 -20.26 2.03
N SER A 338 -8.31 -20.19 0.70
CA SER A 338 -8.85 -21.20 -0.22
C SER A 338 -8.26 -22.59 0.03
N VAL A 339 -6.98 -22.67 0.41
CA VAL A 339 -6.30 -23.92 0.76
C VAL A 339 -6.85 -24.50 2.07
N TRP A 340 -7.09 -23.66 3.08
CA TRP A 340 -7.68 -24.10 4.34
C TRP A 340 -9.11 -24.59 4.18
N LEU A 341 -9.93 -23.89 3.39
CA LEU A 341 -11.31 -24.29 3.10
C LEU A 341 -11.39 -25.57 2.25
N ALA A 342 -10.36 -25.86 1.44
CA ALA A 342 -10.28 -27.07 0.63
C ALA A 342 -9.79 -28.29 1.41
N ARG A 343 -9.27 -28.14 2.64
CA ARG A 343 -8.92 -29.30 3.46
C ARG A 343 -10.23 -29.97 3.88
N PRO A 344 -10.47 -31.25 3.52
CA PRO A 344 -11.60 -31.99 4.05
C PRO A 344 -11.49 -31.92 5.57
N SER A 345 -12.57 -31.49 6.22
CA SER A 345 -12.68 -31.47 7.67
C SER A 345 -12.34 -32.86 8.20
N ARG A 346 -11.11 -33.07 8.67
CA ARG A 346 -10.62 -34.28 9.35
C ARG A 346 -11.30 -34.49 10.72
N VAL A 347 -12.54 -34.06 10.89
CA VAL A 347 -13.34 -34.16 12.12
C VAL A 347 -14.74 -34.73 11.82
N ALA A 348 -14.85 -35.52 10.74
CA ALA A 348 -16.02 -36.37 10.50
C ALA A 348 -15.69 -37.86 10.55
N ASP A 349 -14.51 -38.24 11.04
CA ASP A 349 -14.24 -39.59 11.52
C ASP A 349 -14.30 -39.55 13.04
N ASN A 350 -15.53 -39.56 13.57
CA ASN A 350 -15.79 -40.15 14.87
C ASN A 350 -16.25 -41.59 14.60
N PRO A 351 -15.36 -42.58 14.51
CA PRO A 351 -15.74 -43.98 14.34
C PRO A 351 -16.48 -44.55 15.56
N ASP A 352 -16.60 -43.78 16.66
CA ASP A 352 -17.27 -44.20 17.90
C ASP A 352 -18.77 -43.87 17.95
N ALA A 353 -19.39 -43.50 16.82
CA ALA A 353 -20.85 -43.58 16.70
C ALA A 353 -21.26 -45.06 16.61
N LEU A 354 -21.41 -45.66 17.80
CA LEU A 354 -21.87 -47.01 18.09
C LEU A 354 -22.86 -47.57 17.05
N PRO A 355 -22.70 -48.83 16.61
CA PRO A 355 -23.77 -49.53 15.93
C PRO A 355 -24.89 -49.78 16.95
N VAL A 356 -26.02 -49.11 16.79
CA VAL A 356 -27.25 -49.58 17.43
C VAL A 356 -27.66 -50.85 16.69
N ALA A 357 -27.23 -51.98 17.25
CA ALA A 357 -27.76 -53.29 16.98
C ALA A 357 -29.29 -53.29 17.14
N GLY A 358 -29.94 -54.08 16.30
CA GLY A 358 -31.35 -53.96 15.97
C GLY A 358 -32.35 -54.22 17.09
N LEU A 359 -33.59 -53.86 16.78
CA LEU A 359 -34.75 -54.60 17.23
C LEU A 359 -35.68 -54.83 16.02
N SER A 360 -35.80 -56.10 15.70
CA SER A 360 -36.87 -56.72 14.93
C SER A 360 -38.26 -56.34 15.47
N GLN A 361 -39.17 -55.91 14.60
CA GLN A 361 -40.35 -56.66 14.13
C GLN A 361 -41.09 -55.83 13.09
#